data_AF-A0A3B9GWZ1-F1
#
_entry.id   AF-A0A3B9GWZ1-F1
#
_cell.length_a   1.000
_cell.length_b   1.000
_cell.length_c   1.000
_cell.angle_alpha   90.00
_cell.angle_beta   90.00
_cell.angle_gamma   90.00
#
_symmetry.space_group_name_H-M   'P 1'
#
loop_
_entity.id
_entity.type
_entity.pdbx_description
1 polymer ?
#
loop_
_entity_poly.entity_id
_entity_poly.type
_entity_poly.pdbx_seq_one_letter_code
_entity_poly.pdbx_strand_id
1 'polypeptide(L)'
;IGGDPQFVSNLTVWESVETLENFVWNTVHRKFYERREEWFEVMDKMHFVMWWIEPGHEPTLDEALERLDLLNRIGDSEEAFGWSYLKEARLWRSRGCRVDAA
;
A
#
# COMPACT_ATOMS: atom_id res chain seq x y z
N ILE A 1 16.79 0.54 0.57
CA ILE A 1 16.86 -0.71 -0.22
C ILE A 1 18.34 -1.01 -0.47
N GLY A 2 18.82 -2.23 -0.21
CA GLY A 2 20.25 -2.55 -0.30
C GLY A 2 21.07 -2.28 0.99
N GLY A 3 20.47 -2.44 2.17
CA GLY A 3 21.18 -2.28 3.46
C GLY A 3 21.19 -0.87 4.05
N ASP A 4 20.47 0.07 3.43
CA ASP A 4 20.22 1.40 3.98
C ASP A 4 19.25 1.32 5.19
N PRO A 5 19.69 1.69 6.41
CA PRO A 5 18.87 1.61 7.63
C PRO A 5 17.68 2.58 7.63
N GLN A 6 17.62 3.52 6.68
CA GLN A 6 16.51 4.46 6.54
C GLN A 6 15.32 3.87 5.76
N PHE A 7 15.49 2.70 5.14
CA PHE A 7 14.41 2.00 4.44
C PHE A 7 13.86 0.87 5.29
N VAL A 8 12.64 1.08 5.80
CA VAL A 8 11.85 0.03 6.45
C VAL A 8 10.82 -0.49 5.45
N SER A 9 10.90 -1.79 5.14
CA SER A 9 9.91 -2.46 4.29
C SER A 9 9.00 -3.34 5.15
N ASN A 10 7.71 -3.26 4.90
CA ASN A 10 6.73 -4.19 5.46
C ASN A 10 6.06 -4.95 4.32
N LEU A 11 6.01 -6.27 4.44
CA LEU A 11 5.34 -7.16 3.48
C LEU A 11 4.39 -8.06 4.26
N THR A 12 3.12 -8.03 3.90
CA THR A 12 2.04 -8.79 4.57
C THR A 12 1.12 -9.40 3.53
N VAL A 13 0.62 -10.60 3.83
CA VAL A 13 -0.33 -11.34 2.99
C VAL A 13 -1.68 -11.36 3.70
N TRP A 14 -2.76 -11.17 2.92
CA TRP A 14 -4.12 -11.08 3.42
C TRP A 14 -5.05 -11.98 2.60
N GLU A 15 -6.01 -12.60 3.27
CA GLU A 15 -6.98 -13.51 2.63
C GLU A 15 -8.04 -12.74 1.81
N SER A 16 -8.29 -11.47 2.13
CA SER A 16 -9.27 -10.64 1.43
C SER A 16 -8.99 -9.15 1.55
N VAL A 17 -9.49 -8.38 0.57
CA VAL A 17 -9.45 -6.91 0.60
C VAL A 17 -10.16 -6.36 1.83
N GLU A 18 -11.29 -6.96 2.22
CA GLU A 18 -12.08 -6.52 3.38
C GLU A 18 -11.28 -6.62 4.70
N THR A 19 -10.55 -7.72 4.90
CA THR A 19 -9.76 -7.93 6.14
C THR A 19 -8.59 -6.95 6.22
N LEU A 20 -7.88 -6.73 5.11
CA LEU A 20 -6.84 -5.72 5.00
C LEU A 20 -7.42 -4.30 5.24
N GLU A 21 -8.53 -3.98 4.60
CA GLU A 21 -9.17 -2.67 4.71
C GLU A 21 -9.62 -2.39 6.16
N ASN A 22 -10.20 -3.39 6.83
CA ASN A 22 -10.57 -3.28 8.24
C ASN A 22 -9.34 -3.05 9.13
N PHE A 23 -8.24 -3.77 8.89
CA PHE A 23 -7.00 -3.58 9.64
C PHE A 23 -6.45 -2.16 9.48
N VAL A 24 -6.37 -1.64 8.25
CA VAL A 24 -5.79 -0.32 7.98
C VAL A 24 -6.64 0.80 8.56
N TRP A 25 -7.98 0.73 8.42
CA TRP A 25 -8.87 1.87 8.69
C TRP A 25 -9.61 1.83 10.03
N ASN A 26 -9.76 0.66 10.67
CA ASN A 26 -10.47 0.52 11.94
C ASN A 26 -9.56 0.22 13.13
N THR A 27 -8.25 0.13 12.92
CA THR A 27 -7.28 -0.08 14.02
C THR A 27 -6.43 1.16 14.27
N VAL A 28 -5.55 1.07 15.28
CA VAL A 28 -4.54 2.10 15.57
C VAL A 28 -3.64 2.41 14.37
N HIS A 29 -3.54 1.50 13.38
CA HIS A 29 -2.76 1.68 12.15
C HIS A 29 -3.18 2.95 11.38
N ARG A 30 -4.46 3.35 11.46
CA ARG A 30 -4.96 4.61 10.91
C ARG A 30 -4.19 5.83 11.44
N LYS A 31 -3.87 5.88 12.74
CA LYS A 31 -3.17 7.03 13.35
C LYS A 31 -1.73 7.17 12.84
N PHE A 32 -1.10 6.05 12.50
CA PHE A 32 0.23 6.04 11.87
C PHE A 32 0.14 6.50 10.42
N TYR A 33 -0.87 6.03 9.69
CA TYR A 33 -1.10 6.42 8.30
C TYR A 33 -1.43 7.92 8.15
N GLU A 34 -2.25 8.50 9.04
CA GLU A 34 -2.58 9.93 9.03
C GLU A 34 -1.36 10.83 9.32
N ARG A 35 -0.40 10.33 10.12
CA ARG A 35 0.84 11.05 10.48
C ARG A 35 2.02 10.68 9.60
N ARG A 36 1.82 9.93 8.52
CA ARG A 36 2.91 9.43 7.65
C ARG A 36 3.85 10.54 7.15
N GLU A 37 3.33 11.73 6.90
CA GLU A 37 4.12 12.89 6.44
C GLU A 37 5.11 13.42 7.49
N GLU A 38 4.95 13.04 8.76
CA GLU A 38 5.90 13.40 9.82
C GLU A 38 7.13 12.48 9.87
N TRP A 39 7.06 11.30 9.25
CA TRP A 39 8.06 10.24 9.39
C TRP A 39 8.63 9.77 8.05
N PHE A 40 7.88 9.96 6.97
CA PHE A 40 8.31 9.69 5.61
C PHE A 40 8.56 11.03 4.92
N GLU A 41 9.76 11.23 4.38
CA GLU A 41 10.01 12.33 3.44
C GLU A 41 8.93 12.29 2.37
N VAL A 42 8.44 13.46 1.95
CA VAL A 42 7.36 13.60 0.96
C VAL A 42 7.75 12.83 -0.31
N MET A 43 7.34 11.57 -0.38
CA MET A 43 7.78 10.67 -1.43
C MET A 43 6.98 11.01 -2.67
N ASP A 44 7.64 11.69 -3.61
CA ASP A 44 7.15 12.03 -4.96
C ASP A 44 6.81 10.78 -5.80
N LYS A 45 7.05 9.58 -5.26
CA LYS A 45 6.82 8.27 -5.90
C LYS A 45 5.96 7.38 -5.02
N MET A 46 5.13 6.53 -5.65
CA MET A 46 4.36 5.53 -4.93
C MET A 46 5.31 4.60 -4.18
N HIS A 47 5.02 4.40 -2.90
CA HIS A 47 5.78 3.56 -1.96
C HIS A 47 4.94 2.42 -1.39
N PHE A 48 3.76 2.22 -1.97
CA PHE A 48 2.79 1.22 -1.56
C PHE A 48 2.24 0.55 -2.82
N VAL A 49 2.27 -0.77 -2.84
CA VAL A 49 1.74 -1.59 -3.93
C VAL A 49 1.04 -2.80 -3.34
N MET A 50 -0.04 -3.20 -3.99
CA MET A 50 -0.76 -4.44 -3.75
C MET A 50 -0.82 -5.23 -5.04
N TRP A 51 -0.86 -6.54 -4.93
CA TRP A 51 -1.06 -7.46 -6.04
C TRP A 51 -1.64 -8.77 -5.49
N TRP A 52 -2.26 -9.55 -6.36
CA TRP A 52 -2.75 -10.87 -6.00
C TRP A 52 -1.62 -11.89 -6.05
N ILE A 53 -1.61 -12.81 -5.09
CA ILE A 53 -0.68 -13.94 -5.06
C ILE A 53 -1.47 -15.25 -5.12
N GLU A 54 -0.84 -16.28 -5.68
CA GLU A 54 -1.42 -17.62 -5.69
C GLU A 54 -1.42 -18.24 -4.28
N PRO A 55 -2.40 -19.11 -3.96
CA PRO A 55 -2.42 -19.82 -2.69
C PRO A 55 -1.13 -20.61 -2.45
N GLY A 56 -0.49 -20.37 -1.30
CA GLY A 56 0.77 -21.03 -0.92
C GLY A 56 2.03 -20.36 -1.48
N HIS A 57 1.90 -19.29 -2.26
CA HIS A 57 3.04 -18.44 -2.61
C HIS A 57 3.45 -17.55 -1.45
N GLU A 58 4.75 -17.51 -1.15
CA GLU A 58 5.32 -16.57 -0.19
C GLU A 58 6.03 -15.46 -0.97
N PRO A 59 5.46 -14.24 -1.01
CA PRO A 59 6.04 -13.16 -1.79
C PRO A 59 7.37 -12.71 -1.18
N THR A 60 8.28 -12.33 -2.05
CA THR A 60 9.60 -11.81 -1.68
C THR A 60 9.63 -10.29 -1.74
N LEU A 61 10.63 -9.69 -1.07
CA LEU A 61 10.85 -8.26 -1.16
C LEU A 61 11.22 -7.82 -2.58
N ASP A 62 11.97 -8.65 -3.32
CA ASP A 62 12.36 -8.36 -4.69
C ASP A 62 11.13 -8.30 -5.61
N GLU A 63 10.19 -9.26 -5.48
CA GLU A 63 8.91 -9.19 -6.19
C GLU A 63 8.12 -7.93 -5.84
N ALA A 64 8.07 -7.55 -4.56
CA ALA A 64 7.38 -6.34 -4.13
C ALA A 64 7.97 -5.07 -4.79
N LEU A 65 9.29 -5.01 -4.93
CA LEU A 65 9.98 -3.91 -5.60
C LEU A 65 9.71 -3.89 -7.10
N GLU A 66 9.66 -5.05 -7.76
CA GLU A 66 9.28 -5.17 -9.17
C GLU A 66 7.84 -4.71 -9.41
N ARG A 67 6.89 -5.10 -8.54
CA ARG A 67 5.50 -4.62 -8.62
C ARG A 67 5.39 -3.13 -8.37
N LEU A 68 6.16 -2.60 -7.42
CA LEU A 68 6.17 -1.17 -7.13
C LEU A 68 6.73 -0.35 -8.31
N ASP A 69 7.79 -0.84 -8.96
CA ASP A 69 8.31 -0.22 -10.18
C ASP A 69 7.26 -0.27 -11.30
N LEU A 70 6.60 -1.41 -11.48
CA LEU A 70 5.53 -1.55 -12.47
C LEU A 70 4.41 -0.51 -12.24
N LEU A 71 3.90 -0.41 -11.01
CA LEU A 71 2.88 0.57 -10.63
C LEU A 71 3.33 2.01 -10.92
N ASN A 72 4.57 2.35 -10.59
CA ASN A 72 5.10 3.70 -10.86
C ASN A 72 5.23 4.01 -12.36
N ARG A 73 5.49 3.00 -13.21
CA ARG A 73 5.66 3.19 -14.65
C ARG A 73 4.35 3.27 -15.41
N ILE A 74 3.38 2.42 -15.08
CA ILE A 74 2.16 2.25 -15.90
C ILE A 74 0.86 2.60 -15.16
N GLY A 75 0.92 2.88 -13.86
CA GLY A 75 -0.26 3.05 -13.02
C GLY A 75 -0.91 1.72 -12.62
N ASP A 76 -2.16 1.79 -12.17
CA ASP A 76 -2.89 0.61 -11.69
C ASP A 76 -3.12 -0.42 -12.82
N SER A 77 -2.82 -1.68 -12.53
CA SER A 77 -2.96 -2.84 -13.43
C SER A 77 -3.39 -4.08 -12.64
N GLU A 78 -3.68 -5.21 -13.30
CA GLU A 78 -3.98 -6.47 -12.60
C GLU A 78 -2.75 -7.00 -11.85
N GLU A 79 -1.57 -6.70 -12.37
CA GLU A 79 -0.27 -7.17 -11.90
C GLU A 79 0.30 -6.35 -10.74
N ALA A 80 -0.10 -5.09 -10.62
CA ALA A 80 0.32 -4.17 -9.56
C ALA A 80 -0.65 -3.00 -9.45
N PHE A 81 -1.15 -2.74 -8.25
CA PHE A 81 -2.17 -1.73 -8.03
C PHE A 81 -2.13 -1.09 -6.64
N GLY A 82 -2.66 0.12 -6.54
CA GLY A 82 -2.96 0.81 -5.30
C GLY A 82 -4.42 0.64 -4.86
N TRP A 83 -4.81 1.40 -3.84
CA TRP A 83 -6.18 1.39 -3.30
C TRP A 83 -7.25 1.83 -4.30
N SER A 84 -6.90 2.68 -5.26
CA SER A 84 -7.78 3.17 -6.33
C SER A 84 -8.32 2.05 -7.22
N TYR A 85 -7.56 0.97 -7.38
CA TYR A 85 -7.94 -0.18 -8.20
C TYR A 85 -8.95 -1.11 -7.51
N LEU A 86 -8.91 -1.18 -6.17
CA LEU A 86 -9.75 -2.06 -5.39
C LEU A 86 -11.18 -1.50 -5.29
N LYS A 87 -12.08 -2.01 -6.14
CA LYS A 87 -13.48 -1.57 -6.17
C LYS A 87 -14.24 -1.96 -4.91
N GLU A 88 -13.80 -3.02 -4.24
CA GLU A 88 -14.34 -3.55 -2.99
C GLU A 88 -13.91 -2.73 -1.78
N ALA A 89 -12.77 -2.02 -1.86
CA ALA A 89 -12.27 -1.14 -0.81
C ALA A 89 -13.18 0.08 -0.66
N ARG A 90 -14.12 0.03 0.29
CA ARG A 90 -15.14 1.07 0.53
C ARG A 90 -14.73 2.04 1.64
N LEU A 91 -14.00 1.58 2.64
CA LEU A 91 -13.49 2.39 3.74
C LEU A 91 -12.36 3.32 3.29
N TRP A 92 -11.47 2.89 2.38
CA TRP A 92 -10.42 3.75 1.82
C TRP A 92 -11.02 4.98 1.11
N ARG A 93 -12.06 4.81 0.29
CA ARG A 93 -12.72 5.93 -0.40
C ARG A 93 -13.42 6.90 0.57
N SER A 94 -14.01 6.38 1.64
CA SER A 94 -14.77 7.19 2.59
C SER A 94 -13.91 7.84 3.69
N ARG A 95 -12.73 7.28 3.99
CA ARG A 95 -11.86 7.72 5.10
C ARG A 95 -10.46 8.14 4.67
N GLY A 96 -10.07 7.84 3.43
CA GLY A 96 -8.80 8.26 2.81
C GLY A 96 -8.85 9.64 2.18
N CYS A 97 -10.03 10.26 2.04
CA CYS A 97 -10.13 11.68 1.73
C CYS A 97 -9.58 12.51 2.89
N ARG A 98 -8.32 12.96 2.75
CA ARG A 98 -8.06 14.36 3.08
C ARG A 98 -8.91 15.16 2.10
N VAL A 99 -9.92 15.87 2.62
CA VAL A 99 -10.34 17.08 1.94
C VAL A 99 -9.08 17.94 1.95
N ASP A 100 -8.40 18.03 0.81
CA ASP A 100 -7.43 19.09 0.59
C ASP A 100 -8.20 20.39 0.89
N ALA A 101 -7.81 21.01 2.01
CA ALA A 101 -8.30 22.31 2.39
C ALA A 101 -7.81 23.30 1.33
N ALA A 102 -8.72 23.70 0.45
CA ALA A 102 -8.63 24.94 -0.28
C ALA A 102 -8.91 26.12 0.66
#